data_AF-A0A7C6U2R8-F1
#
_entry.id   AF-A0A7C6U2R8-F1
#
_cell.length_a   1.000
_cell.length_b   1.000
_cell.length_c   1.000
_cell.angle_alpha   90.00
_cell.angle_beta   90.00
_cell.angle_gamma   90.00
#
_symmetry.space_group_name_H-M   'P 1'
#
loop_
_entity.id
_entity.type
_entity.pdbx_description
1 polymer ?
#
loop_
_entity_poly.entity_id
_entity_poly.type
_entity_poly.pdbx_seq_one_letter_code
_entity_poly.pdbx_strand_id
1 'polypeptide(L)'
;MFIIKMFKQSFKFKTLLINFNFKFWQIIIYFILLMLIANFPQTFEAFRNYGTRLDFIIEDFNQAKPYDWQLPNNMYIRGGKLINNGDQNVYVYEHKGITYIINNQTKIDDTNDYLNHIIFSERSLIYIDNDGNILEAFDYVGFESDEFDFSMLNVAVGEELNELYLEFATSIERTFQNEIILFTVIRNNVV
;
A
#
# COMPACT_ATOMS: atom_id res chain seq x y z
N MET A 1 -13.55 30.65 20.28
CA MET A 1 -12.53 30.04 19.39
C MET A 1 -12.35 30.88 18.13
N PHE A 2 -11.12 31.17 17.71
CA PHE A 2 -10.85 32.01 16.53
C PHE A 2 -11.39 31.39 15.23
N ILE A 3 -11.35 30.05 15.12
CA ILE A 3 -11.86 29.28 13.98
C ILE A 3 -13.35 29.55 13.73
N ILE A 4 -14.19 29.47 14.76
CA ILE A 4 -15.64 29.73 14.65
C ILE A 4 -15.92 31.19 14.27
N LYS A 5 -15.11 32.13 14.77
CA LYS A 5 -15.24 33.56 14.43
C LYS A 5 -14.87 33.81 12.97
N MET A 6 -13.76 33.23 12.50
CA MET A 6 -13.30 33.28 11.11
C MET A 6 -14.35 32.68 10.17
N PHE A 7 -14.87 31.49 10.50
CA PHE A 7 -15.94 30.85 9.74
C PHE A 7 -17.21 31.68 9.67
N LYS A 8 -17.66 32.29 10.77
CA LYS A 8 -18.84 33.18 10.71
C LYS A 8 -18.59 34.47 9.91
N GLN A 9 -17.34 34.93 9.85
CA GLN A 9 -16.97 36.13 9.10
C GLN A 9 -16.75 35.86 7.61
N SER A 10 -16.36 34.64 7.21
CA SER A 10 -16.20 34.28 5.80
C SER A 10 -17.51 34.35 5.01
N PHE A 11 -18.67 34.20 5.66
CA PHE A 11 -19.98 34.43 5.04
C PHE A 11 -20.41 35.90 4.96
N LYS A 12 -19.64 36.83 5.54
CA LYS A 12 -19.95 38.28 5.54
C LYS A 12 -19.08 39.02 4.51
N PHE A 13 -19.36 38.80 3.23
CA PHE A 13 -18.65 39.37 2.08
C PHE A 13 -18.41 40.88 2.15
N LYS A 14 -19.38 41.68 2.64
CA LYS A 14 -19.26 43.15 2.74
C LYS A 14 -18.17 43.62 3.71
N THR A 15 -17.78 42.79 4.68
CA THR A 15 -16.83 43.15 5.75
C THR A 15 -15.51 42.37 5.68
N LEU A 16 -15.41 41.44 4.73
CA LEU A 16 -14.29 40.51 4.60
C LEU A 16 -12.95 41.24 4.34
N LEU A 17 -12.97 42.40 3.67
CA LEU A 17 -11.77 43.16 3.35
C LEU A 17 -11.49 44.33 4.32
N ILE A 18 -12.40 44.63 5.24
CA ILE A 18 -12.42 45.92 5.93
C ILE A 18 -11.89 45.83 7.37
N ASN A 19 -11.89 44.66 8.01
CA ASN A 19 -11.36 44.51 9.38
C ASN A 19 -10.94 43.06 9.69
N PHE A 20 -9.70 42.71 9.39
CA PHE A 20 -9.09 41.45 9.87
C PHE A 20 -8.17 41.74 11.06
N ASN A 21 -8.70 41.57 12.28
CA ASN A 21 -7.91 41.64 13.51
C ASN A 21 -7.41 40.26 13.94
N PHE A 22 -7.04 39.42 12.97
CA PHE A 22 -6.50 38.07 13.20
C PHE A 22 -5.01 38.04 12.90
N LYS A 23 -4.27 37.27 13.70
CA LYS A 23 -2.84 37.04 13.45
C LYS A 23 -2.69 36.24 12.16
N PHE A 24 -1.66 36.50 11.39
CA PHE A 24 -1.37 35.79 10.14
C PHE A 24 -1.39 34.25 10.29
N TRP A 25 -0.82 33.72 11.38
CA TRP A 25 -0.87 32.28 11.71
C TRP A 25 -2.30 31.72 11.87
N GLN A 26 -3.25 32.51 12.37
CA GLN A 26 -4.65 32.10 12.49
C GLN A 26 -5.32 32.00 11.11
N ILE A 27 -4.89 32.83 10.15
CA ILE A 27 -5.34 32.79 8.77
C ILE A 27 -4.77 31.55 8.08
N ILE A 28 -3.48 31.24 8.26
CA ILE A 28 -2.86 30.02 7.74
C ILE A 28 -3.57 28.77 8.26
N ILE A 29 -3.76 28.64 9.57
CA ILE A 29 -4.44 27.48 10.16
C ILE A 29 -5.87 27.35 9.62
N TYR A 30 -6.59 28.46 9.52
CA TYR A 30 -7.95 28.46 8.97
C TYR A 30 -7.97 28.06 7.48
N PHE A 31 -6.99 28.51 6.70
CA PHE A 31 -6.83 28.13 5.29
C PHE A 31 -6.53 26.64 5.13
N ILE A 32 -5.61 26.08 5.92
CA ILE A 32 -5.31 24.63 5.94
C ILE A 32 -6.58 23.83 6.28
N LEU A 33 -7.33 24.25 7.30
CA LEU A 33 -8.59 23.57 7.67
C LEU A 33 -9.64 23.64 6.55
N LEU A 34 -9.76 24.78 5.86
CA LEU A 34 -10.67 24.90 4.73
C LEU A 34 -10.25 24.00 3.56
N MET A 35 -8.95 23.91 3.25
CA MET A 35 -8.46 22.98 2.23
C MET A 35 -8.76 21.53 2.59
N LEU A 36 -8.49 21.12 3.82
CA LEU A 36 -8.80 19.76 4.29
C LEU A 36 -10.30 19.44 4.22
N ILE A 37 -11.17 20.39 4.58
CA ILE A 37 -12.63 20.21 4.48
C ILE A 37 -13.09 20.16 3.01
N ALA A 38 -12.54 21.02 2.15
CA ALA A 38 -12.90 21.06 0.73
C ALA A 38 -12.46 19.78 0.00
N ASN A 39 -11.29 19.25 0.34
CA ASN A 39 -10.73 18.02 -0.23
C ASN A 39 -11.19 16.75 0.50
N PHE A 40 -11.99 16.87 1.56
CA PHE A 40 -12.49 15.73 2.31
C PHE A 40 -13.25 14.72 1.45
N PRO A 41 -14.16 15.10 0.51
CA PRO A 41 -14.85 14.14 -0.33
C PRO A 41 -13.91 13.28 -1.17
N GLN A 42 -12.90 13.89 -1.80
CA GLN A 42 -11.90 13.18 -2.60
C GLN A 42 -10.99 12.29 -1.75
N THR A 43 -10.61 12.77 -0.57
CA THR A 43 -9.84 12.01 0.42
C THR A 43 -10.64 10.81 0.94
N PHE A 44 -11.92 11.00 1.20
CA PHE A 44 -12.83 9.96 1.67
C PHE A 44 -13.11 8.91 0.58
N GLU A 45 -13.28 9.33 -0.67
CA GLU A 45 -13.38 8.40 -1.80
C GLU A 45 -12.09 7.61 -2.01
N ALA A 46 -10.92 8.24 -1.90
CA ALA A 46 -9.64 7.55 -1.94
C ALA A 46 -9.53 6.51 -0.81
N PHE A 47 -9.93 6.85 0.41
CA PHE A 47 -9.94 5.89 1.53
C PHE A 47 -10.88 4.71 1.26
N ARG A 48 -12.10 4.98 0.77
CA ARG A 48 -13.11 3.96 0.48
C ARG A 48 -12.71 3.04 -0.68
N ASN A 49 -11.98 3.57 -1.65
CA ASN A 49 -11.60 2.86 -2.88
C ASN A 49 -10.14 2.41 -2.88
N TYR A 50 -9.45 2.43 -1.73
CA TYR A 50 -8.04 1.98 -1.61
C TYR A 50 -7.05 2.82 -2.46
N GLY A 51 -7.35 4.10 -2.71
CA GLY A 51 -6.54 5.04 -3.50
C GLY A 51 -6.61 4.80 -5.01
N THR A 52 -5.58 5.22 -5.76
CA THR A 52 -5.29 4.64 -7.08
C THR A 52 -4.74 3.24 -6.83
N ARG A 53 -5.62 2.24 -6.86
CA ARG A 53 -5.27 0.84 -6.64
C ARG A 53 -4.03 0.47 -7.44
N LEU A 54 -3.06 -0.15 -6.76
CA LEU A 54 -1.99 -0.91 -7.39
C LEU A 54 -2.56 -2.24 -7.90
N ASP A 55 -3.70 -2.23 -8.63
CA ASP A 55 -4.43 -3.44 -9.09
C ASP A 55 -3.62 -4.31 -10.07
N PHE A 56 -2.34 -3.99 -10.31
CA PHE A 56 -1.50 -4.63 -11.30
C PHE A 56 -1.14 -6.08 -10.93
N ILE A 57 -1.00 -6.40 -9.64
CA ILE A 57 -0.65 -7.76 -9.20
C ILE A 57 -1.89 -8.65 -9.34
N ILE A 58 -3.04 -8.20 -8.83
CA ILE A 58 -4.32 -8.88 -8.96
C ILE A 58 -4.67 -9.07 -10.44
N GLU A 59 -4.49 -8.03 -11.27
CA GLU A 59 -4.72 -8.12 -12.71
C GLU A 59 -3.78 -9.15 -13.36
N ASP A 60 -2.49 -9.15 -13.01
CA ASP A 60 -1.51 -10.10 -13.55
C ASP A 60 -1.84 -11.56 -13.24
N PHE A 61 -2.27 -11.84 -12.01
CA PHE A 61 -2.71 -13.18 -11.60
C PHE A 61 -4.07 -13.58 -12.19
N ASN A 62 -4.94 -12.62 -12.52
CA ASN A 62 -6.17 -12.90 -13.26
C ASN A 62 -5.90 -13.20 -14.75
N GLN A 63 -4.92 -12.53 -15.35
CA GLN A 63 -4.59 -12.68 -16.77
C GLN A 63 -3.77 -13.94 -17.08
N ALA A 64 -2.82 -14.30 -16.22
CA ALA A 64 -2.01 -15.50 -16.39
C ALA A 64 -1.71 -16.14 -15.04
N LYS A 65 -1.51 -17.46 -15.04
CA LYS A 65 -1.19 -18.22 -13.84
C LYS A 65 0.25 -18.70 -13.90
N PRO A 66 1.01 -18.57 -12.80
CA PRO A 66 2.33 -19.14 -12.72
C PRO A 66 2.25 -20.63 -12.36
N TYR A 67 2.07 -21.48 -13.36
CA TYR A 67 1.95 -22.94 -13.17
C TYR A 67 3.27 -23.63 -12.80
N ASP A 68 4.40 -22.95 -12.99
CA ASP A 68 5.76 -23.41 -12.75
C ASP A 68 6.30 -23.03 -11.37
N TRP A 69 5.56 -22.21 -10.63
CA TRP A 69 5.94 -21.86 -9.26
C TRP A 69 5.87 -23.10 -8.37
N GLN A 70 6.97 -23.33 -7.67
CA GLN A 70 7.09 -24.32 -6.60
C GLN A 70 7.52 -23.54 -5.36
N LEU A 71 6.54 -23.06 -4.60
CA LEU A 71 6.78 -22.24 -3.42
C LEU A 71 7.39 -23.06 -2.27
N PRO A 72 8.10 -22.45 -1.32
CA PRO A 72 8.68 -23.18 -0.19
C PRO A 72 7.61 -23.80 0.72
N ASN A 73 7.69 -25.12 0.96
CA ASN A 73 6.73 -25.86 1.79
C ASN A 73 6.83 -25.61 3.30
N ASN A 74 7.86 -24.89 3.75
CA ASN A 74 8.13 -24.66 5.18
C ASN A 74 8.08 -23.17 5.54
N MET A 75 7.36 -22.37 4.75
CA MET A 75 7.22 -20.95 4.96
C MET A 75 5.76 -20.54 4.97
N TYR A 76 5.43 -19.62 5.86
CA TYR A 76 4.08 -19.08 5.99
C TYR A 76 4.12 -17.67 6.53
N ILE A 77 3.06 -16.92 6.30
CA ILE A 77 2.86 -15.60 6.88
C ILE A 77 1.86 -15.74 8.04
N ARG A 78 2.27 -15.36 9.26
CA ARG A 78 1.42 -15.41 10.45
C ARG A 78 1.83 -14.31 11.44
N GLY A 79 0.84 -13.67 12.06
CA GLY A 79 1.08 -12.66 13.09
C GLY A 79 1.90 -11.47 12.60
N GLY A 80 1.72 -11.12 11.32
CA GLY A 80 2.41 -10.03 10.65
C GLY A 80 3.87 -10.31 10.27
N LYS A 81 4.28 -11.57 10.15
CA LYS A 81 5.65 -11.93 9.78
C LYS A 81 5.70 -13.08 8.82
N LEU A 82 6.70 -13.04 7.94
CA LEU A 82 7.14 -14.21 7.20
C LEU A 82 7.94 -15.09 8.14
N ILE A 83 7.44 -16.30 8.40
CA ILE A 83 8.09 -17.30 9.22
C ILE A 83 8.66 -18.37 8.31
N ASN A 84 9.97 -18.62 8.47
CA ASN A 84 10.68 -19.66 7.75
C ASN A 84 11.14 -20.75 8.74
N ASN A 85 10.52 -21.94 8.63
CA ASN A 85 10.88 -23.13 9.39
C ASN A 85 11.73 -24.12 8.59
N GLY A 86 12.12 -23.77 7.36
CA GLY A 86 12.86 -24.59 6.42
C GLY A 86 14.34 -24.20 6.32
N ASP A 87 14.85 -24.25 5.09
CA ASP A 87 16.19 -23.81 4.75
C ASP A 87 16.24 -22.28 4.63
N GLN A 88 17.43 -21.70 4.80
CA GLN A 88 17.66 -20.25 4.68
C GLN A 88 17.75 -19.80 3.20
N ASN A 89 17.12 -20.54 2.29
CA ASN A 89 17.19 -20.27 0.86
C ASN A 89 16.34 -19.06 0.50
N VAL A 90 16.84 -18.26 -0.44
CA VAL A 90 16.09 -17.18 -1.08
C VAL A 90 15.45 -17.75 -2.34
N TYR A 91 14.15 -17.56 -2.48
CA TYR A 91 13.39 -18.08 -3.62
C TYR A 91 13.05 -16.94 -4.56
N VAL A 92 13.27 -17.11 -5.84
CA VAL A 92 13.04 -16.08 -6.85
C VAL A 92 12.11 -16.64 -7.91
N TYR A 93 11.02 -15.92 -8.15
CA TYR A 93 10.02 -16.26 -9.15
C TYR A 93 9.75 -15.06 -10.03
N GLU A 94 9.38 -15.29 -11.29
CA GLU A 94 8.93 -14.25 -12.18
C GLU A 94 7.48 -14.51 -12.58
N HIS A 95 6.66 -13.47 -12.61
CA HIS A 95 5.32 -13.52 -13.17
C HIS A 95 4.98 -12.20 -13.84
N LYS A 96 4.60 -12.25 -15.12
CA LYS A 96 4.22 -11.05 -15.91
C LYS A 96 5.25 -9.91 -15.91
N GLY A 97 6.54 -10.25 -15.75
CA GLY A 97 7.63 -9.28 -15.70
C GLY A 97 7.88 -8.66 -14.32
N ILE A 98 7.16 -9.10 -13.28
CA ILE A 98 7.44 -8.78 -11.88
C ILE A 98 8.23 -9.93 -11.27
N THR A 99 9.32 -9.60 -10.57
CA THR A 99 10.14 -10.59 -9.86
C THR A 99 9.76 -10.65 -8.39
N TYR A 100 9.38 -11.83 -7.90
CA TYR A 100 9.03 -12.11 -6.52
C TYR A 100 10.21 -12.77 -5.82
N ILE A 101 10.78 -12.10 -4.82
CA ILE A 101 11.86 -12.64 -3.99
C ILE A 101 11.30 -12.99 -2.62
N ILE A 102 11.28 -14.27 -2.27
CA ILE A 102 10.79 -14.78 -0.99
C ILE A 102 11.95 -15.13 -0.08
N ASN A 103 11.81 -14.78 1.22
CA ASN A 103 12.81 -15.00 2.27
C ASN A 103 14.09 -14.16 2.06
N ASN A 104 13.93 -12.91 1.63
CA ASN A 104 15.06 -11.99 1.55
C ASN A 104 15.55 -11.63 2.96
N GLN A 105 16.80 -12.01 3.27
CA GLN A 105 17.46 -11.73 4.54
C GLN A 105 18.44 -10.55 4.44
N THR A 106 18.67 -10.04 3.23
CA THR A 106 19.62 -8.96 2.98
C THR A 106 18.93 -7.62 2.98
N LYS A 107 19.55 -6.64 3.63
CA LYS A 107 19.10 -5.26 3.53
C LYS A 107 19.30 -4.77 2.09
N ILE A 108 18.28 -4.17 1.52
CA ILE A 108 18.34 -3.55 0.20
C ILE A 108 18.99 -2.19 0.37
N ASP A 109 20.28 -2.10 0.08
CA ASP A 109 21.07 -0.86 0.17
C ASP A 109 21.19 -0.14 -1.18
N ASP A 110 21.09 -0.87 -2.29
CA ASP A 110 21.03 -0.35 -3.65
C ASP A 110 19.85 -0.99 -4.39
N THR A 111 19.05 -0.18 -5.08
CA THR A 111 17.88 -0.62 -5.85
C THR A 111 18.16 -0.82 -7.33
N ASN A 112 19.35 -0.47 -7.82
CA ASN A 112 19.70 -0.59 -9.24
C ASN A 112 19.63 -2.04 -9.75
N ASP A 113 19.84 -3.02 -8.87
CA ASP A 113 19.73 -4.45 -9.19
C ASP A 113 18.30 -5.00 -9.03
N TYR A 114 17.36 -4.20 -8.52
CA TYR A 114 15.99 -4.59 -8.22
C TYR A 114 15.00 -3.66 -8.92
N LEU A 115 14.67 -3.95 -10.18
CA LEU A 115 13.65 -3.21 -10.93
C LEU A 115 12.42 -4.07 -11.12
N ASN A 116 11.24 -3.54 -10.76
CA ASN A 116 9.96 -4.26 -10.78
C ASN A 116 9.95 -5.54 -9.93
N HIS A 117 10.25 -5.38 -8.64
CA HIS A 117 10.38 -6.48 -7.69
C HIS A 117 9.36 -6.38 -6.55
N ILE A 118 8.90 -7.54 -6.08
CA ILE A 118 8.17 -7.72 -4.81
C ILE A 118 9.01 -8.62 -3.92
N ILE A 119 9.43 -8.10 -2.77
CA ILE A 119 10.44 -8.73 -1.92
C ILE A 119 9.84 -8.96 -0.55
N PHE A 120 9.76 -10.23 -0.15
CA PHE A 120 9.27 -10.67 1.15
C PHE A 120 10.45 -10.84 2.10
N SER A 121 10.50 -9.98 3.12
CA SER A 121 11.47 -10.03 4.22
C SER A 121 10.78 -10.52 5.50
N GLU A 122 11.50 -10.78 6.59
CA GLU A 122 10.87 -11.32 7.82
C GLU A 122 9.66 -10.50 8.31
N ARG A 123 9.72 -9.17 8.21
CA ARG A 123 8.73 -8.24 8.78
C ARG A 123 8.15 -7.23 7.80
N SER A 124 8.56 -7.28 6.54
CA SER A 124 8.13 -6.29 5.57
C SER A 124 8.00 -6.89 4.18
N LEU A 125 7.09 -6.29 3.44
CA LEU A 125 6.89 -6.49 2.01
C LEU A 125 7.35 -5.23 1.31
N ILE A 126 8.27 -5.40 0.36
CA ILE A 126 8.93 -4.29 -0.33
C ILE A 126 8.57 -4.40 -1.80
N TYR A 127 7.99 -3.35 -2.36
CA TYR A 127 7.81 -3.19 -3.80
C TYR A 127 8.83 -2.18 -4.32
N ILE A 128 9.51 -2.52 -5.41
CA ILE A 128 10.43 -1.62 -6.12
C ILE A 128 9.95 -1.50 -7.55
N ASP A 129 9.65 -0.28 -7.99
CA ASP A 129 9.14 -0.04 -9.34
C ASP A 129 10.24 -0.06 -10.42
N ASN A 130 9.87 0.20 -11.67
CA ASN A 130 10.81 0.25 -12.81
C ASN A 130 11.82 1.40 -12.74
N ASP A 131 11.53 2.44 -11.95
CA ASP A 131 12.38 3.62 -11.78
C ASP A 131 13.26 3.49 -10.51
N GLY A 132 13.16 2.38 -9.78
CA GLY A 132 13.90 2.12 -8.54
C GLY A 132 13.31 2.77 -7.30
N ASN A 133 12.07 3.28 -7.36
CA ASN A 133 11.38 3.81 -6.18
C ASN A 133 10.92 2.66 -5.28
N ILE A 134 11.10 2.84 -3.97
CA ILE A 134 10.77 1.83 -2.96
C ILE A 134 9.46 2.18 -2.26
N LEU A 135 8.59 1.19 -2.17
CA LEU A 135 7.44 1.15 -1.28
C LEU A 135 7.61 -0.02 -0.30
N GLU A 136 7.84 0.28 0.97
CA GLU A 136 7.96 -0.74 2.01
C GLU A 136 6.77 -0.66 2.97
N ALA A 137 6.10 -1.80 3.16
CA ALA A 137 5.00 -1.96 4.10
C ALA A 137 5.37 -3.02 5.14
N PHE A 138 5.00 -2.77 6.40
CA PHE A 138 5.37 -3.63 7.53
C PHE A 138 4.21 -4.52 7.97
N ASP A 139 4.56 -5.56 8.73
CA ASP A 139 3.62 -6.40 9.47
C ASP A 139 2.60 -7.16 8.61
N TYR A 140 2.84 -7.30 7.30
CA TYR A 140 2.04 -8.14 6.39
C TYR A 140 0.52 -7.97 6.54
N VAL A 141 0.05 -6.73 6.75
CA VAL A 141 -1.33 -6.45 7.17
C VAL A 141 -2.41 -6.95 6.19
N GLY A 142 -2.06 -7.19 4.92
CA GLY A 142 -2.98 -7.77 3.94
C GLY A 142 -3.18 -9.29 4.06
N PHE A 143 -2.35 -9.98 4.84
CA PHE A 143 -2.48 -11.41 5.16
C PHE A 143 -3.28 -11.54 6.46
N GLU A 144 -4.59 -11.31 6.38
CA GLU A 144 -5.51 -11.22 7.52
C GLU A 144 -5.89 -12.59 8.11
N SER A 145 -5.62 -13.69 7.40
CA SER A 145 -5.85 -15.05 7.88
C SER A 145 -4.89 -15.41 9.02
N ASP A 146 -5.29 -16.35 9.88
CA ASP A 146 -4.46 -16.82 11.00
C ASP A 146 -3.09 -17.35 10.52
N GLU A 147 -3.03 -17.84 9.28
CA GLU A 147 -1.83 -18.28 8.58
C GLU A 147 -2.08 -18.33 7.08
N PHE A 148 -1.15 -17.78 6.30
CA PHE A 148 -1.05 -18.04 4.86
C PHE A 148 0.13 -18.97 4.61
N ASP A 149 -0.13 -20.25 4.36
CA ASP A 149 0.89 -21.26 4.11
C ASP A 149 1.18 -21.39 2.60
N PHE A 150 2.42 -21.14 2.20
CA PHE A 150 2.83 -21.23 0.80
C PHE A 150 2.72 -22.64 0.23
N SER A 151 2.77 -23.68 1.06
CA SER A 151 2.62 -25.07 0.62
C SER A 151 1.24 -25.34 0.01
N MET A 152 0.22 -24.57 0.41
CA MET A 152 -1.14 -24.70 -0.11
C MET A 152 -1.21 -24.43 -1.62
N LEU A 153 -0.41 -23.49 -2.12
CA LEU A 153 -0.33 -23.16 -3.55
C LEU A 153 0.32 -24.27 -4.39
N ASN A 154 1.14 -25.14 -3.77
CA ASN A 154 1.77 -26.26 -4.48
C ASN A 154 0.84 -27.47 -4.59
N VAL A 155 -0.08 -27.64 -3.64
CA VAL A 155 -0.96 -28.83 -3.56
C VAL A 155 -2.34 -28.59 -4.16
N ALA A 156 -2.80 -27.34 -4.21
CA ALA A 156 -4.09 -26.99 -4.76
C ALA A 156 -4.16 -27.21 -6.28
N VAL A 157 -5.35 -27.51 -6.78
CA VAL A 157 -5.60 -27.76 -8.20
C VAL A 157 -6.90 -27.10 -8.67
N GLY A 158 -7.01 -26.87 -9.98
CA GLY A 158 -8.28 -26.45 -10.58
C GLY A 158 -8.74 -25.05 -10.14
N GLU A 159 -9.93 -24.96 -9.55
CA GLU A 159 -10.55 -23.70 -9.10
C GLU A 159 -9.94 -23.18 -7.81
N GLU A 160 -9.69 -24.08 -6.84
CA GLU A 160 -9.06 -23.77 -5.55
C GLU A 160 -7.70 -23.10 -5.72
N LEU A 161 -6.88 -23.59 -6.66
CA LEU A 161 -5.59 -22.98 -6.99
C LEU A 161 -5.75 -21.51 -7.45
N ASN A 162 -6.84 -21.20 -8.16
CA ASN A 162 -7.08 -19.84 -8.65
C ASN A 162 -7.50 -18.92 -7.52
N GLU A 163 -8.35 -19.42 -6.63
CA GLU A 163 -8.78 -18.68 -5.44
C GLU A 163 -7.58 -18.37 -4.55
N LEU A 164 -6.68 -19.33 -4.33
CA LEU A 164 -5.48 -19.13 -3.53
C LEU A 164 -4.49 -18.15 -4.18
N TYR A 165 -4.28 -18.20 -5.49
CA TYR A 165 -3.44 -17.20 -6.17
C TYR A 165 -4.05 -15.80 -6.14
N LEU A 166 -5.37 -15.71 -6.27
CA LEU A 166 -6.08 -14.43 -6.17
C LEU A 166 -6.03 -13.88 -4.73
N GLU A 167 -6.17 -14.75 -3.73
CA GLU A 167 -5.98 -14.40 -2.32
C GLU A 167 -4.56 -13.90 -2.10
N PHE A 168 -3.55 -14.63 -2.57
CA PHE A 168 -2.15 -14.25 -2.48
C PHE A 168 -1.89 -12.85 -3.08
N ALA A 169 -2.33 -12.61 -4.32
CA ALA A 169 -2.21 -11.33 -5.00
C ALA A 169 -2.93 -10.21 -4.23
N THR A 170 -4.15 -10.48 -3.77
CA THR A 170 -4.95 -9.53 -3.00
C THR A 170 -4.28 -9.18 -1.67
N SER A 171 -3.71 -10.15 -0.97
CA SER A 171 -3.01 -9.96 0.30
C SER A 171 -1.72 -9.14 0.14
N ILE A 172 -0.98 -9.33 -0.96
CA ILE A 172 0.16 -8.47 -1.28
C ILE A 172 -0.30 -7.02 -1.45
N GLU A 173 -1.28 -6.76 -2.30
CA GLU A 173 -1.72 -5.39 -2.58
C GLU A 173 -2.33 -4.70 -1.35
N ARG A 174 -3.13 -5.43 -0.57
CA ARG A 174 -3.69 -4.91 0.69
C ARG A 174 -2.61 -4.52 1.69
N THR A 175 -1.48 -5.21 1.68
CA THR A 175 -0.35 -4.87 2.56
C THR A 175 0.15 -3.45 2.31
N PHE A 176 0.09 -2.96 1.06
CA PHE A 176 0.51 -1.60 0.68
C PHE A 176 -0.60 -0.54 0.77
N GLN A 177 -1.81 -0.91 1.20
CA GLN A 177 -2.97 -0.02 1.16
C GLN A 177 -2.75 1.27 1.94
N ASN A 178 -2.13 1.20 3.13
CA ASN A 178 -1.98 2.35 4.00
C ASN A 178 -1.08 3.42 3.36
N GLU A 179 -0.01 2.97 2.72
CA GLU A 179 0.96 3.80 2.03
C GLU A 179 0.31 4.41 0.77
N ILE A 180 -0.43 3.62 -0.02
CA ILE A 180 -1.18 4.11 -1.18
C ILE A 180 -2.21 5.19 -0.77
N ILE A 181 -2.95 4.96 0.32
CA ILE A 181 -3.90 5.94 0.86
C ILE A 181 -3.15 7.21 1.27
N LEU A 182 -2.05 7.10 2.01
CA LEU A 182 -1.27 8.25 2.45
C LEU A 182 -0.77 9.08 1.26
N PHE A 183 -0.17 8.43 0.25
CA PHE A 183 0.29 9.10 -0.96
C PHE A 183 -0.86 9.77 -1.72
N THR A 184 -2.01 9.09 -1.83
CA THR A 184 -3.19 9.64 -2.49
C THR A 184 -3.72 10.88 -1.76
N VAL A 185 -3.77 10.84 -0.43
CA VAL A 185 -4.21 11.98 0.40
C VAL A 185 -3.25 13.15 0.26
N ILE A 186 -1.94 12.92 0.33
CA ILE A 186 -0.94 13.98 0.14
C ILE A 186 -1.08 14.60 -1.25
N ARG A 187 -1.14 13.78 -2.30
CA ARG A 187 -1.29 14.24 -3.69
C ARG A 187 -2.52 15.13 -3.85
N ASN A 188 -3.67 14.68 -3.36
CA ASN A 188 -4.94 15.42 -3.49
C ASN A 188 -4.99 16.72 -2.67
N ASN A 189 -4.07 16.93 -1.73
CA ASN A 189 -4.03 18.13 -0.89
C ASN A 189 -2.85 19.08 -1.22
N VAL A 190 -1.86 18.63 -1.99
CA VAL A 190 -0.68 19.41 -2.38
C VAL A 190 -0.76 19.90 -3.83
N VAL A 191 -1.44 19.14 -4.70
CA VAL A 191 -1.72 19.51 -6.10
C VAL A 191 -3.07 20.20 -6.19
#